data_AF-A0A2H9RLB9-F1
#
_entry.id   AF-A0A2H9RLB9-F1
#
_cell.length_a   1.000
_cell.length_b   1.000
_cell.length_c   1.000
_cell.angle_alpha   90.00
_cell.angle_beta   90.00
_cell.angle_gamma   90.00
#
_symmetry.space_group_name_H-M   'P 1'
#
loop_
_entity.id
_entity.type
_entity.pdbx_description
1 polymer ?
#
loop_
_entity_poly.entity_id
_entity_poly.type
_entity_poly.pdbx_seq_one_letter_code
_entity_poly.pdbx_strand_id
1 'polypeptide(L)'
;MSLRQIASNSFYQLIVIYSLLVLVVSLSFFSEFTYHFEIFALILGILGFISLAKRPSGKLNPKVKACLIILSILLIILTRTIPYLDNQIPLGYDAGLYKYAMDSGLENQDSWILRGGMEPGFLYLMTPLTYIFSSDFLLTYGFIFFILLLGLVLYFTTREYFGELSASIAFLIYALSPAQFLMFTYMYYKNAIGLILLLLSALFLARYEKTTNLKYMILAIISAGILGSIHRPTFYIFGISYFLYALIQPYKNKEYNWKKLRTNIIFGIIILAIAGFFYLGDFSPAVTSIISPVISSFTSPGESPGTFIDLTAYQFIILAYLPFSLLGLFLALKSRKLVFLSIWAIANAIIVIFQFFFFNRFIIHLDIAAIIFAGLGFSALIEKRKKLGLIVMAILMVSLAVISFQQSLDAEPVISPQSLDLIKQIPELTEEKAYVMSITKQYSPWILAYSERKTIAPGLFDYDLWEYEEWEEFWSSPSKERTTELMKEYEKPIYLFAGTRNYNNSCFSVFAEENGNRLLRYEC
;
A
#
# COMPACT_ATOMS: atom_id res chain seq x y z
N MET A 1 -0.36 -46.62 11.85
CA MET A 1 -0.86 -45.23 11.96
C MET A 1 -1.00 -44.66 10.55
N SER A 2 -2.13 -44.06 10.16
CA SER A 2 -2.27 -43.52 8.79
C SER A 2 -1.43 -42.27 8.61
N LEU A 3 -0.93 -41.99 7.39
CA LEU A 3 -0.18 -40.76 7.07
C LEU A 3 -0.92 -39.49 7.53
N ARG A 4 -2.24 -39.48 7.38
CA ARG A 4 -3.11 -38.38 7.82
C ARG A 4 -3.11 -38.20 9.33
N GLN A 5 -3.04 -39.29 10.10
CA GLN A 5 -2.98 -39.23 11.56
C GLN A 5 -1.61 -38.73 12.04
N ILE A 6 -0.53 -39.15 11.38
CA ILE A 6 0.83 -38.64 11.64
C ILE A 6 0.86 -37.13 11.37
N ALA A 7 0.46 -36.71 10.17
CA ALA A 7 0.41 -35.29 9.79
C ALA A 7 -0.44 -34.46 10.75
N SER A 8 -1.59 -35.00 11.20
CA SER A 8 -2.45 -34.31 12.15
C SER A 8 -1.82 -34.15 13.53
N ASN A 9 -1.14 -35.17 14.05
CA ASN A 9 -0.50 -35.07 15.35
C ASN A 9 0.69 -34.11 15.30
N SER A 10 1.52 -34.21 14.26
CA SER A 10 2.65 -33.30 14.04
C SER A 10 2.18 -31.86 13.88
N PHE A 11 1.13 -31.60 13.10
CA PHE A 11 0.60 -30.25 12.90
C PHE A 11 0.22 -29.57 14.24
N TYR A 12 -0.53 -30.25 15.11
CA TYR A 12 -0.98 -29.65 16.37
C TYR A 12 0.14 -29.42 17.38
N GLN A 13 1.16 -30.27 17.41
CA GLN A 13 2.33 -30.06 18.27
C GLN A 13 3.18 -28.90 17.75
N LEU A 14 3.49 -28.94 16.46
CA LEU A 14 4.35 -27.95 15.82
C LEU A 14 3.72 -26.56 15.79
N ILE A 15 2.40 -26.43 15.64
CA ILE A 15 1.76 -25.11 15.65
C ILE A 15 1.85 -24.44 17.01
N VAL A 16 1.79 -25.20 18.12
CA VAL A 16 1.97 -24.64 19.47
C VAL A 16 3.40 -24.15 19.65
N ILE A 17 4.38 -24.96 19.25
CA ILE A 17 5.80 -24.59 19.29
C ILE A 17 6.04 -23.32 18.47
N TYR A 18 5.53 -23.29 17.23
CA TYR A 18 5.62 -22.14 16.34
C TYR A 18 5.02 -20.88 16.95
N SER A 19 3.81 -20.96 17.53
CA SER A 19 3.16 -19.81 18.16
C SER A 19 3.95 -19.26 19.34
N LEU A 20 4.54 -20.12 20.16
CA LEU A 20 5.39 -19.68 21.27
C LEU A 20 6.68 -19.04 20.76
N LEU A 21 7.32 -19.62 19.72
CA LEU A 21 8.52 -19.05 19.14
C LEU A 21 8.25 -17.67 18.52
N VAL A 22 7.16 -17.51 17.76
CA VAL A 22 6.77 -16.21 17.20
C VAL A 22 6.53 -15.18 18.30
N LEU A 23 5.87 -15.58 19.41
CA LEU A 23 5.69 -14.68 20.55
C LEU A 23 7.03 -14.24 21.15
N VAL A 24 7.96 -15.16 21.36
CA VAL A 24 9.27 -14.85 21.92
C VAL A 24 10.08 -13.94 20.98
N VAL A 25 10.01 -14.17 19.66
CA VAL A 25 10.62 -13.27 18.65
C VAL A 25 9.98 -11.88 18.71
N SER A 26 8.64 -11.78 18.79
CA SER A 26 7.94 -10.49 18.86
C SER A 26 8.23 -9.68 20.13
N LEU A 27 8.73 -10.34 21.18
CA LEU A 27 9.17 -9.72 22.43
C LEU A 27 10.68 -9.40 22.43
N SER A 28 11.34 -9.51 21.27
CA SER A 28 12.76 -9.21 21.07
C SER A 28 13.73 -10.06 21.92
N PHE A 29 13.30 -11.23 22.40
CA PHE A 29 14.17 -12.14 23.15
C PHE A 29 15.17 -12.91 22.26
N PHE A 30 14.89 -13.02 20.96
CA PHE A 30 15.79 -13.58 19.96
C PHE A 30 15.92 -12.62 18.78
N SER A 31 17.07 -12.64 18.10
CA SER A 31 17.24 -11.86 16.88
C SER A 31 16.31 -12.41 15.79
N GLU A 32 15.66 -11.48 15.09
CA GLU A 32 14.78 -11.74 13.95
C GLU A 32 15.48 -12.60 12.90
N PHE A 33 16.80 -12.43 12.71
CA PHE A 33 17.58 -13.06 11.64
C PHE A 33 18.14 -14.45 11.97
N THR A 34 17.85 -15.00 13.15
CA THR A 34 18.55 -16.22 13.62
C THR A 34 17.96 -17.53 13.06
N TYR A 35 16.76 -17.53 12.46
CA TYR A 35 16.06 -18.76 12.03
C TYR A 35 15.16 -18.57 10.81
N HIS A 36 15.15 -19.56 9.89
CA HIS A 36 14.26 -19.65 8.72
C HIS A 36 12.81 -20.03 9.09
N PHE A 37 12.11 -19.14 9.81
CA PHE A 37 10.73 -19.36 10.25
C PHE A 37 9.72 -19.49 9.09
N GLU A 38 10.02 -18.94 7.93
CA GLU A 38 9.24 -19.05 6.70
C GLU A 38 9.13 -20.50 6.22
N ILE A 39 10.22 -21.28 6.33
CA ILE A 39 10.22 -22.70 5.99
C ILE A 39 9.34 -23.47 6.98
N PHE A 40 9.43 -23.14 8.27
CA PHE A 40 8.59 -23.76 9.28
C PHE A 40 7.09 -23.43 9.05
N ALA A 41 6.77 -22.19 8.69
CA ALA A 41 5.42 -21.78 8.34
C ALA A 41 4.88 -22.54 7.11
N LEU A 42 5.71 -22.75 6.09
CA LEU A 42 5.36 -23.54 4.91
C LEU A 42 5.04 -25.00 5.26
N ILE A 43 5.91 -25.64 6.07
CA ILE A 43 5.68 -27.01 6.56
C ILE A 43 4.35 -27.08 7.32
N LEU A 44 4.07 -26.12 8.19
CA LEU A 44 2.80 -26.04 8.92
C LEU A 44 1.59 -25.85 8.00
N GLY A 45 1.70 -25.02 6.97
CA GLY A 45 0.66 -24.85 5.96
C GLY A 45 0.32 -26.17 5.25
N ILE A 46 1.34 -26.93 4.84
CA ILE A 46 1.19 -28.24 4.18
C ILE A 46 0.58 -29.28 5.15
N LEU A 47 1.12 -29.42 6.36
CA LEU A 47 0.61 -30.36 7.36
C LEU A 47 -0.82 -30.02 7.77
N GLY A 48 -1.12 -28.73 7.95
CA GLY A 48 -2.45 -28.22 8.23
C GLY A 48 -3.44 -28.57 7.13
N PHE A 49 -3.03 -28.43 5.86
CA PHE A 49 -3.87 -28.74 4.71
C PHE A 49 -4.27 -30.22 4.64
N ILE A 50 -3.31 -31.13 4.92
CA ILE A 50 -3.56 -32.57 5.00
C ILE A 50 -4.53 -32.90 6.15
N SER A 51 -4.39 -32.18 7.27
CA SER A 51 -5.11 -32.44 8.52
C SER A 51 -6.53 -31.87 8.53
N LEU A 52 -6.73 -30.66 8.02
CA LEU A 52 -7.91 -29.80 8.18
C LEU A 52 -8.77 -29.70 6.91
N ALA A 53 -8.69 -30.68 6.02
CA ALA A 53 -9.29 -30.71 4.67
C ALA A 53 -10.80 -30.36 4.50
N LYS A 54 -11.55 -30.02 5.55
CA LYS A 54 -12.94 -29.55 5.45
C LYS A 54 -13.01 -28.03 5.57
N ARG A 55 -13.80 -27.39 4.70
CA ARG A 55 -14.05 -25.96 4.77
C ARG A 55 -14.85 -25.61 6.02
N PRO A 56 -14.56 -24.45 6.64
CA PRO A 56 -15.36 -23.96 7.74
C PRO A 56 -16.78 -23.61 7.28
N SER A 57 -17.80 -23.96 8.08
CA SER A 57 -19.22 -23.60 7.84
C SER A 57 -19.86 -22.86 9.01
N GLY A 58 -19.10 -22.58 10.05
CA GLY A 58 -19.57 -22.09 11.33
C GLY A 58 -20.13 -20.68 11.27
N LYS A 59 -21.35 -20.50 11.80
CA LYS A 59 -21.87 -19.20 12.20
C LYS A 59 -21.27 -18.81 13.55
N LEU A 60 -20.77 -17.59 13.65
CA LEU A 60 -20.28 -17.07 14.92
C LEU A 60 -21.46 -16.71 15.83
N ASN A 61 -21.25 -16.78 17.15
CA ASN A 61 -22.20 -16.15 18.07
C ASN A 61 -22.26 -14.64 17.76
N PRO A 62 -23.46 -14.05 17.54
CA PRO A 62 -23.61 -12.64 17.19
C PRO A 62 -22.89 -11.67 18.13
N LYS A 63 -22.86 -11.98 19.45
CA LYS A 63 -22.17 -11.13 20.45
C LYS A 63 -20.65 -11.15 20.26
N VAL A 64 -20.08 -12.33 20.05
CA VAL A 64 -18.64 -12.49 19.80
C VAL A 64 -18.25 -11.78 18.51
N LYS A 65 -19.11 -11.87 17.49
CA LYS A 65 -18.90 -11.21 16.19
C LYS A 65 -18.87 -9.70 16.35
N ALA A 66 -19.87 -9.14 17.02
CA ALA A 66 -19.93 -7.71 17.30
C ALA A 66 -18.68 -7.26 18.09
N CYS A 67 -18.27 -8.01 19.10
CA CYS A 67 -17.07 -7.72 19.88
C CYS A 67 -15.80 -7.71 19.02
N LEU A 68 -15.58 -8.72 18.16
CA LEU A 68 -14.41 -8.75 17.28
C LEU A 68 -14.40 -7.58 16.29
N ILE A 69 -15.55 -7.24 15.71
CA ILE A 69 -15.67 -6.10 14.78
C ILE A 69 -15.38 -4.78 15.50
N ILE A 70 -16.02 -4.55 16.65
CA ILE A 70 -15.82 -3.33 17.44
C ILE A 70 -14.36 -3.22 17.88
N LEU A 71 -13.78 -4.31 18.39
CA LEU A 71 -12.37 -4.36 18.77
C LEU A 71 -11.45 -4.02 17.59
N SER A 72 -11.70 -4.58 16.41
CA SER A 72 -10.90 -4.30 15.21
C SER A 72 -11.00 -2.82 14.80
N ILE A 73 -12.19 -2.23 14.84
CA ILE A 73 -12.41 -0.80 14.56
C ILE A 73 -11.63 0.06 15.57
N LEU A 74 -11.77 -0.23 16.86
CA LEU A 74 -11.09 0.50 17.92
C LEU A 74 -9.57 0.40 17.78
N LEU A 75 -9.04 -0.80 17.49
CA LEU A 75 -7.61 -1.00 17.29
C LEU A 75 -7.08 -0.21 16.09
N ILE A 76 -7.78 -0.21 14.95
CA ILE A 76 -7.40 0.61 13.79
C ILE A 76 -7.35 2.09 14.16
N ILE A 77 -8.42 2.62 14.75
CA ILE A 77 -8.48 4.03 15.10
C ILE A 77 -7.37 4.37 16.10
N LEU A 78 -7.28 3.62 17.21
CA LEU A 78 -6.33 3.90 18.27
C LEU A 78 -4.89 3.88 17.78
N THR A 79 -4.46 2.79 17.12
CA THR A 79 -3.07 2.65 16.65
C THR A 79 -2.69 3.65 15.55
N ARG A 80 -3.65 4.15 14.76
CA ARG A 80 -3.35 5.15 13.72
C ARG A 80 -3.52 6.60 14.21
N THR A 81 -4.19 6.82 15.34
CA THR A 81 -4.30 8.15 15.97
C THR A 81 -3.14 8.44 16.92
N ILE A 82 -2.51 7.42 17.52
CA ILE A 82 -1.34 7.60 18.42
C ILE A 82 -0.24 8.50 17.82
N PRO A 83 0.20 8.31 16.56
CA PRO A 83 1.24 9.17 15.96
C PRO A 83 0.85 10.65 15.80
N TYR A 84 -0.43 10.98 16.03
CA TYR A 84 -0.99 12.32 15.90
C TYR A 84 -1.46 12.92 17.24
N LEU A 85 -1.18 12.27 18.36
CA LEU A 85 -1.52 12.83 19.68
C LEU A 85 -0.73 14.11 19.97
N ASP A 86 0.55 14.11 19.62
CA ASP A 86 1.48 15.23 19.85
C ASP A 86 2.06 15.80 18.54
N ASN A 87 1.50 15.41 17.39
CA ASN A 87 1.98 15.79 16.07
C ASN A 87 0.83 16.03 15.08
N GLN A 88 0.91 17.10 14.30
CA GLN A 88 -0.08 17.43 13.25
C GLN A 88 0.45 17.21 11.83
N ILE A 89 1.72 16.86 11.70
CA ILE A 89 2.39 16.67 10.41
C ILE A 89 2.08 15.24 9.92
N PRO A 90 1.58 15.09 8.68
CA PRO A 90 1.40 13.77 8.08
C PRO A 90 2.72 12.98 8.04
N LEU A 91 2.66 11.68 8.28
CA LEU A 91 3.87 10.90 8.53
C LEU A 91 4.77 10.70 7.30
N GLY A 92 4.18 10.42 6.14
CA GLY A 92 4.92 9.92 4.97
C GLY A 92 5.42 10.99 4.00
N TYR A 93 6.46 10.64 3.23
CA TYR A 93 7.07 11.48 2.19
C TYR A 93 6.08 11.96 1.12
N ASP A 94 5.19 11.08 0.67
CA ASP A 94 4.20 11.40 -0.38
C ASP A 94 3.15 12.42 0.10
N ALA A 95 3.08 12.73 1.39
CA ALA A 95 2.10 13.67 1.94
C ALA A 95 2.18 15.06 1.29
N GLY A 96 3.38 15.56 1.01
CA GLY A 96 3.55 16.82 0.28
C GLY A 96 2.97 16.76 -1.13
N LEU A 97 3.23 15.68 -1.87
CA LEU A 97 2.68 15.49 -3.23
C LEU A 97 1.15 15.48 -3.20
N TYR A 98 0.57 14.76 -2.25
CA TYR A 98 -0.88 14.69 -2.10
C TYR A 98 -1.48 16.01 -1.64
N LYS A 99 -0.83 16.73 -0.71
CA LYS A 99 -1.28 18.06 -0.30
C LYS A 99 -1.36 19.00 -1.50
N TYR A 100 -0.26 19.11 -2.24
CA TYR A 100 -0.19 19.97 -3.42
C TYR A 100 -1.31 19.64 -4.42
N ALA A 101 -1.50 18.35 -4.71
CA ALA A 101 -2.56 17.87 -5.60
C ALA A 101 -3.97 18.17 -5.07
N MET A 102 -4.21 18.07 -3.76
CA MET A 102 -5.50 18.37 -3.13
C MET A 102 -5.79 19.87 -3.16
N ASP A 103 -4.81 20.71 -2.84
CA ASP A 103 -4.97 22.16 -2.77
C ASP A 103 -5.14 22.79 -4.15
N SER A 104 -4.40 22.28 -5.15
CA SER A 104 -4.55 22.76 -6.54
C SER A 104 -5.77 22.15 -7.26
N GLY A 105 -6.24 20.99 -6.82
CA GLY A 105 -7.43 20.33 -7.35
C GLY A 105 -7.37 20.08 -8.87
N LEU A 106 -8.51 20.28 -9.54
CA LEU A 106 -8.67 20.08 -10.98
C LEU A 106 -8.18 21.26 -11.83
N GLU A 107 -7.86 22.40 -11.20
CA GLU A 107 -7.39 23.59 -11.91
C GLU A 107 -5.89 23.55 -12.21
N ASN A 108 -5.17 22.60 -11.59
CA ASN A 108 -3.73 22.48 -11.72
C ASN A 108 -3.28 22.27 -13.19
N GLN A 109 -2.37 23.13 -13.65
CA GLN A 109 -1.81 23.11 -15.00
C GLN A 109 -0.35 22.64 -15.05
N ASP A 110 0.23 22.24 -13.90
CA ASP A 110 1.59 21.74 -13.84
C ASP A 110 1.73 20.49 -14.70
N SER A 111 2.74 20.52 -15.55
CA SER A 111 2.95 19.51 -16.57
C SER A 111 3.28 18.15 -15.96
N TRP A 112 3.91 18.09 -14.79
CA TRP A 112 4.23 16.82 -14.13
C TRP A 112 2.97 16.12 -13.62
N ILE A 113 1.93 16.88 -13.21
CA ILE A 113 0.61 16.31 -12.89
C ILE A 113 -0.07 15.83 -14.16
N LEU A 114 -0.12 16.68 -15.19
CA LEU A 114 -0.78 16.36 -16.46
C LEU A 114 -0.13 15.17 -17.18
N ARG A 115 1.20 15.02 -17.10
CA ARG A 115 1.97 13.89 -17.64
C ARG A 115 1.92 12.63 -16.76
N GLY A 116 1.07 12.60 -15.73
CA GLY A 116 0.75 11.41 -14.95
C GLY A 116 1.48 11.27 -13.62
N GLY A 117 1.94 12.36 -13.01
CA GLY A 117 2.39 12.38 -11.62
C GLY A 117 1.26 12.11 -10.62
N MET A 118 0.03 12.50 -10.96
CA MET A 118 -1.19 12.14 -10.24
C MET A 118 -2.24 11.58 -11.20
N GLU A 119 -2.88 10.49 -10.81
CA GLU A 119 -3.98 9.94 -11.60
C GLU A 119 -5.23 10.83 -11.51
N PRO A 120 -5.91 11.12 -12.63
CA PRO A 120 -6.99 12.10 -12.70
C PRO A 120 -8.18 11.76 -11.79
N GLY A 121 -8.51 10.47 -11.66
CA GLY A 121 -9.57 10.01 -10.77
C GLY A 121 -9.30 10.36 -9.30
N PHE A 122 -8.03 10.44 -8.88
CA PHE A 122 -7.69 10.87 -7.52
C PHE A 122 -8.08 12.32 -7.30
N LEU A 123 -7.77 13.20 -8.26
CA LEU A 123 -8.17 14.62 -8.19
C LEU A 123 -9.69 14.77 -8.16
N TYR A 124 -10.41 14.07 -9.05
CA TYR A 124 -11.87 14.08 -9.07
C TYR A 124 -12.51 13.60 -7.76
N LEU A 125 -11.86 12.67 -7.04
CA LEU A 125 -12.33 12.22 -5.73
C LEU A 125 -12.01 13.23 -4.62
N MET A 126 -10.82 13.84 -4.65
CA MET A 126 -10.32 14.67 -3.56
C MET A 126 -10.81 16.13 -3.63
N THR A 127 -11.07 16.69 -4.82
CA THR A 127 -11.53 18.09 -4.94
C THR A 127 -12.87 18.37 -4.25
N PRO A 128 -13.92 17.53 -4.35
CA PRO A 128 -15.11 17.70 -3.51
C PRO A 128 -14.82 17.55 -2.02
N LEU A 129 -13.82 16.70 -1.70
CA LEU A 129 -13.15 16.54 -0.40
C LEU A 129 -12.81 17.86 0.25
N THR A 130 -12.03 18.63 -0.51
CA THR A 130 -11.36 19.84 -0.06
C THR A 130 -12.28 21.04 0.09
N TYR A 131 -13.49 20.99 -0.47
CA TYR A 131 -14.53 21.98 -0.17
C TYR A 131 -15.10 21.88 1.25
N ILE A 132 -14.94 20.73 1.90
CA ILE A 132 -15.49 20.46 3.24
C ILE A 132 -14.38 20.37 4.29
N PHE A 133 -13.23 19.80 3.92
CA PHE A 133 -12.12 19.52 4.83
C PHE A 133 -10.82 20.11 4.30
N SER A 134 -9.91 20.54 5.18
CA SER A 134 -8.57 20.95 4.75
C SER A 134 -7.76 19.74 4.23
N SER A 135 -6.79 19.99 3.36
CA SER A 135 -5.85 18.95 2.90
C SER A 135 -5.09 18.31 4.06
N ASP A 136 -4.67 19.09 5.06
CA ASP A 136 -4.01 18.56 6.26
C ASP A 136 -4.92 17.60 7.06
N PHE A 137 -6.22 17.92 7.19
CA PHE A 137 -7.19 17.02 7.82
C PHE A 137 -7.37 15.74 7.01
N LEU A 138 -7.45 15.85 5.68
CA LEU A 138 -7.59 14.70 4.80
C LEU A 138 -6.36 13.78 4.87
N LEU A 139 -5.15 14.35 4.90
CA LEU A 139 -3.88 13.61 4.99
C LEU A 139 -3.66 12.91 6.34
N THR A 140 -4.25 13.44 7.40
CA THR A 140 -4.17 12.84 8.74
C THR A 140 -5.40 11.97 9.00
N TYR A 141 -6.49 12.56 9.49
CA TYR A 141 -7.69 11.86 9.93
C TYR A 141 -8.52 11.29 8.77
N GLY A 142 -8.54 11.97 7.62
CA GLY A 142 -9.17 11.45 6.40
C GLY A 142 -8.52 10.15 5.96
N PHE A 143 -7.20 10.05 6.05
CA PHE A 143 -6.50 8.81 5.69
C PHE A 143 -6.81 7.68 6.67
N ILE A 144 -6.89 7.95 7.98
CA ILE A 144 -7.35 6.96 8.98
C ILE A 144 -8.74 6.41 8.61
N PHE A 145 -9.65 7.28 8.16
CA PHE A 145 -10.97 6.86 7.67
C PHE A 145 -10.86 5.91 6.46
N PHE A 146 -10.01 6.19 5.49
CA PHE A 146 -9.80 5.28 4.36
C PHE A 146 -9.14 3.95 4.77
N ILE A 147 -8.22 3.94 5.73
CA ILE A 147 -7.64 2.71 6.29
C ILE A 147 -8.71 1.88 7.01
N LEU A 148 -9.62 2.51 7.76
CA LEU A 148 -10.77 1.85 8.37
C LEU A 148 -11.72 1.27 7.31
N LEU A 149 -12.04 2.06 6.28
CA LEU A 149 -12.89 1.64 5.18
C LEU A 149 -12.30 0.44 4.43
N LEU A 150 -10.99 0.42 4.19
CA LEU A 150 -10.28 -0.74 3.62
C LEU A 150 -10.49 -2.00 4.47
N GLY A 151 -10.34 -1.89 5.79
CA GLY A 151 -10.59 -2.99 6.71
C GLY A 151 -12.05 -3.50 6.68
N LEU A 152 -13.02 -2.59 6.60
CA LEU A 152 -14.45 -2.94 6.48
C LEU A 152 -14.76 -3.65 5.16
N VAL A 153 -14.20 -3.15 4.05
CA VAL A 153 -14.38 -3.79 2.73
C VAL A 153 -13.68 -5.15 2.70
N LEU A 154 -12.50 -5.30 3.30
CA LEU A 154 -11.83 -6.58 3.51
C LEU A 154 -12.70 -7.56 4.29
N TYR A 155 -13.32 -7.12 5.39
CA TYR A 155 -14.28 -7.92 6.16
C TYR A 155 -15.44 -8.40 5.28
N PHE A 156 -16.11 -7.49 4.56
CA PHE A 156 -17.25 -7.86 3.72
C PHE A 156 -16.89 -8.80 2.58
N THR A 157 -15.74 -8.56 1.94
CA THR A 157 -15.20 -9.41 0.87
C THR A 157 -14.89 -10.80 1.39
N THR A 158 -14.14 -10.90 2.50
CA THR A 158 -13.81 -12.18 3.14
C THR A 158 -15.06 -12.93 3.56
N ARG A 159 -16.08 -12.22 4.08
CA ARG A 159 -17.36 -12.82 4.49
C ARG A 159 -18.07 -13.45 3.30
N GLU A 160 -18.10 -12.75 2.18
CA GLU A 160 -18.75 -13.22 0.96
C GLU A 160 -18.08 -14.51 0.43
N TYR A 161 -16.75 -14.59 0.47
CA TYR A 161 -16.02 -15.76 -0.03
C TYR A 161 -15.94 -16.92 0.96
N PHE A 162 -15.74 -16.63 2.24
CA PHE A 162 -15.27 -17.60 3.24
C PHE A 162 -16.06 -17.62 4.55
N GLY A 163 -17.14 -16.83 4.67
CA GLY A 163 -18.02 -16.82 5.83
C GLY A 163 -17.61 -15.87 6.96
N GLU A 164 -18.47 -15.75 7.96
CA GLU A 164 -18.39 -14.69 8.98
C GLU A 164 -17.21 -14.85 9.96
N LEU A 165 -16.89 -16.09 10.36
CA LEU A 165 -15.75 -16.35 11.25
C LEU A 165 -14.44 -15.93 10.56
N SER A 166 -14.24 -16.35 9.30
CA SER A 166 -13.07 -15.98 8.49
C SER A 166 -12.93 -14.48 8.34
N ALA A 167 -14.04 -13.79 8.08
CA ALA A 167 -14.07 -12.34 7.95
C ALA A 167 -13.70 -11.61 9.24
N SER A 168 -14.26 -12.05 10.37
CA SER A 168 -14.02 -11.41 11.67
C SER A 168 -12.56 -11.56 12.09
N ILE A 169 -11.96 -12.74 11.84
CA ILE A 169 -10.55 -12.98 12.10
C ILE A 169 -9.67 -12.16 11.15
N ALA A 170 -9.96 -12.16 9.85
CA ALA A 170 -9.19 -11.37 8.88
C ALA A 170 -9.22 -9.87 9.21
N PHE A 171 -10.36 -9.35 9.67
CA PHE A 171 -10.48 -7.95 10.09
C PHE A 171 -9.65 -7.62 11.34
N LEU A 172 -9.60 -8.55 12.31
CA LEU A 172 -8.75 -8.40 13.49
C LEU A 172 -7.26 -8.46 13.13
N ILE A 173 -6.85 -9.38 12.24
CA ILE A 173 -5.47 -9.46 11.76
C ILE A 173 -5.10 -8.17 11.01
N TYR A 174 -5.98 -7.66 10.15
CA TYR A 174 -5.77 -6.39 9.45
C TYR A 174 -5.54 -5.22 10.42
N ALA A 175 -6.35 -5.13 11.48
CA ALA A 175 -6.21 -4.09 12.50
C ALA A 175 -4.83 -4.12 13.18
N LEU A 176 -4.25 -5.31 13.33
CA LEU A 176 -2.97 -5.57 13.98
C LEU A 176 -1.83 -5.86 12.99
N SER A 177 -2.00 -5.65 11.68
CA SER A 177 -0.96 -5.97 10.69
C SER A 177 0.11 -4.87 10.69
N PRO A 178 1.39 -5.21 11.00
CA PRO A 178 2.50 -4.26 10.93
C PRO A 178 2.71 -3.75 9.50
N ALA A 179 2.53 -4.60 8.48
CA ALA A 179 2.66 -4.21 7.08
C ALA A 179 1.60 -3.16 6.69
N GLN A 180 0.37 -3.32 7.16
CA GLN A 180 -0.69 -2.32 6.91
C GLN A 180 -0.51 -1.05 7.75
N PHE A 181 0.13 -1.14 8.92
CA PHE A 181 0.52 0.05 9.68
C PHE A 181 1.62 0.83 8.95
N LEU A 182 2.65 0.16 8.44
CA LEU A 182 3.69 0.78 7.62
C LEU A 182 3.11 1.41 6.36
N MET A 183 2.14 0.76 5.69
CA MET A 183 1.45 1.35 4.55
C MET A 183 0.80 2.70 4.89
N PHE A 184 0.25 2.81 6.10
CA PHE A 184 -0.29 4.06 6.65
C PHE A 184 0.81 5.08 6.96
N THR A 185 1.89 4.69 7.64
CA THR A 185 3.02 5.59 7.97
C THR A 185 3.67 6.17 6.71
N TYR A 186 3.83 5.37 5.66
CA TYR A 186 4.38 5.82 4.38
C TYR A 186 3.41 6.66 3.54
N MET A 187 2.18 6.87 4.01
CA MET A 187 1.15 7.66 3.31
C MET A 187 0.77 7.09 1.94
N TYR A 188 0.61 5.76 1.76
CA TYR A 188 0.13 5.22 0.46
C TYR A 188 -1.38 5.42 0.24
N TYR A 189 -1.81 6.68 0.21
CA TYR A 189 -3.20 7.10 0.13
C TYR A 189 -3.92 6.51 -1.09
N LYS A 190 -3.35 6.71 -2.29
CA LYS A 190 -3.89 6.15 -3.54
C LYS A 190 -3.96 4.62 -3.52
N ASN A 191 -2.98 3.97 -2.91
CA ASN A 191 -2.96 2.51 -2.83
C ASN A 191 -4.11 1.99 -1.94
N ALA A 192 -4.36 2.63 -0.79
CA ALA A 192 -5.47 2.26 0.08
C ALA A 192 -6.84 2.39 -0.62
N ILE A 193 -7.08 3.51 -1.32
CA ILE A 193 -8.31 3.68 -2.12
C ILE A 193 -8.36 2.65 -3.25
N GLY A 194 -7.24 2.41 -3.94
CA GLY A 194 -7.16 1.40 -4.98
C GLY A 194 -7.51 0.00 -4.48
N LEU A 195 -7.03 -0.38 -3.30
CA LEU A 195 -7.35 -1.66 -2.66
C LEU A 195 -8.82 -1.74 -2.23
N ILE A 196 -9.41 -0.64 -1.75
CA ILE A 196 -10.86 -0.55 -1.49
C ILE A 196 -11.64 -0.88 -2.76
N LEU A 197 -11.32 -0.23 -3.88
CA LEU A 197 -12.02 -0.42 -5.15
C LEU A 197 -11.82 -1.83 -5.72
N LEU A 198 -10.60 -2.39 -5.60
CA LEU A 198 -10.29 -3.76 -6.00
C LEU A 198 -11.14 -4.77 -5.20
N LEU A 199 -11.18 -4.63 -3.88
CA LEU A 199 -11.93 -5.54 -3.02
C LEU A 199 -13.45 -5.37 -3.19
N LEU A 200 -13.95 -4.15 -3.40
CA LEU A 200 -15.35 -3.92 -3.79
C LEU A 200 -15.68 -4.61 -5.11
N SER A 201 -14.81 -4.52 -6.13
CA SER A 201 -15.00 -5.23 -7.39
C SER A 201 -15.06 -6.74 -7.18
N ALA A 202 -14.15 -7.30 -6.38
CA ALA A 202 -14.14 -8.73 -6.02
C ALA A 202 -15.42 -9.14 -5.25
N LEU A 203 -15.86 -8.35 -4.28
CA LEU A 203 -17.09 -8.56 -3.51
C LEU A 203 -18.32 -8.62 -4.42
N PHE A 204 -18.47 -7.64 -5.31
CA PHE A 204 -19.61 -7.57 -6.20
C PHE A 204 -19.57 -8.66 -7.28
N LEU A 205 -18.38 -8.99 -7.79
CA LEU A 205 -18.20 -10.13 -8.69
C LEU A 205 -18.65 -11.44 -8.02
N ALA A 206 -18.25 -11.68 -6.76
CA ALA A 206 -18.66 -12.85 -6.00
C ALA A 206 -20.19 -12.94 -5.82
N ARG A 207 -20.85 -11.80 -5.56
CA ARG A 207 -22.32 -11.73 -5.43
C ARG A 207 -23.03 -11.95 -6.75
N TYR A 208 -22.48 -11.44 -7.85
CA TYR A 208 -22.98 -11.72 -9.19
C TYR A 208 -22.88 -13.21 -9.49
N GLU A 209 -21.76 -13.88 -9.19
CA GLU A 209 -21.63 -15.32 -9.44
C GLU A 209 -22.66 -16.17 -8.68
N LYS A 210 -23.07 -15.72 -7.49
CA LYS A 210 -24.07 -16.42 -6.67
C LYS A 210 -25.51 -16.16 -7.09
N THR A 211 -25.83 -14.91 -7.42
CA THR A 211 -27.22 -14.46 -7.63
C THR A 211 -27.57 -14.24 -9.09
N THR A 212 -26.58 -14.13 -9.97
CA THR A 212 -26.70 -13.71 -11.38
C THR A 212 -27.36 -12.35 -11.60
N ASN A 213 -27.49 -11.53 -10.54
CA ASN A 213 -28.10 -10.21 -10.61
C ASN A 213 -27.13 -9.20 -11.25
N LEU A 214 -27.51 -8.66 -12.41
CA LEU A 214 -26.71 -7.74 -13.21
C LEU A 214 -26.28 -6.47 -12.45
N LYS A 215 -27.06 -6.03 -11.45
CA LYS A 215 -26.69 -4.86 -10.63
C LYS A 215 -25.32 -5.03 -9.97
N TYR A 216 -25.01 -6.23 -9.47
CA TYR A 216 -23.70 -6.49 -8.87
C TYR A 216 -22.58 -6.52 -9.91
N MET A 217 -22.85 -7.01 -11.12
CA MET A 217 -21.86 -6.94 -12.19
C MET A 217 -21.55 -5.48 -12.58
N ILE A 218 -22.58 -4.64 -12.72
CA ILE A 218 -22.40 -3.22 -13.02
C ILE A 218 -21.55 -2.55 -11.93
N LEU A 219 -21.84 -2.82 -10.65
CA LEU A 219 -21.03 -2.28 -9.54
C LEU A 219 -19.58 -2.80 -9.56
N ALA A 220 -19.36 -4.07 -9.92
CA ALA A 220 -18.02 -4.63 -10.05
C ALA A 220 -17.22 -3.94 -11.17
N ILE A 221 -17.87 -3.71 -12.32
CA ILE A 221 -17.30 -3.02 -13.49
C ILE A 221 -16.99 -1.56 -13.15
N ILE A 222 -17.91 -0.82 -12.53
CA ILE A 222 -17.70 0.58 -12.15
C ILE A 222 -16.54 0.70 -11.15
N SER A 223 -16.52 -0.15 -10.11
CA SER A 223 -15.44 -0.14 -9.12
C SER A 223 -14.07 -0.43 -9.76
N ALA A 224 -14.01 -1.39 -10.68
CA ALA A 224 -12.79 -1.71 -11.41
C ALA A 224 -12.38 -0.64 -12.43
N GLY A 225 -13.33 0.02 -13.08
CA GLY A 225 -13.05 1.11 -14.02
C GLY A 225 -12.48 2.33 -13.30
N ILE A 226 -13.10 2.74 -12.19
CA ILE A 226 -12.63 3.85 -11.34
C ILE A 226 -11.25 3.52 -10.73
N LEU A 227 -10.98 2.26 -10.40
CA LEU A 227 -9.65 1.83 -9.94
C LEU A 227 -8.54 2.25 -10.93
N GLY A 228 -8.79 2.12 -12.24
CA GLY A 228 -7.84 2.51 -13.29
C GLY A 228 -7.56 4.01 -13.37
N SER A 229 -8.46 4.86 -12.86
CA SER A 229 -8.25 6.30 -12.77
C SER A 229 -7.73 6.77 -11.42
N ILE A 230 -7.64 5.91 -10.40
CA ILE A 230 -7.16 6.26 -9.05
C ILE A 230 -5.74 5.76 -8.81
N HIS A 231 -5.46 4.49 -9.13
CA HIS A 231 -4.18 3.87 -8.82
C HIS A 231 -3.80 2.81 -9.84
N ARG A 232 -2.98 3.21 -10.80
CA ARG A 232 -2.51 2.40 -11.93
C ARG A 232 -1.89 1.06 -11.52
N PRO A 233 -0.93 0.96 -10.56
CA PRO A 233 -0.36 -0.33 -10.18
C PRO A 233 -1.39 -1.35 -9.69
N THR A 234 -2.36 -0.91 -8.87
CA THR A 234 -3.44 -1.78 -8.39
C THR A 234 -4.37 -2.19 -9.53
N PHE A 235 -4.63 -1.29 -10.49
CA PHE A 235 -5.42 -1.61 -11.68
C PHE A 235 -4.73 -2.64 -12.58
N TYR A 236 -3.42 -2.59 -12.78
CA TYR A 236 -2.72 -3.55 -13.63
C TYR A 236 -2.75 -4.96 -13.04
N ILE A 237 -2.47 -5.09 -11.74
CA ILE A 237 -2.57 -6.42 -11.10
C ILE A 237 -4.02 -6.91 -11.07
N PHE A 238 -5.00 -6.03 -10.92
CA PHE A 238 -6.42 -6.37 -11.10
C PHE A 238 -6.67 -6.88 -12.53
N GLY A 239 -6.19 -6.17 -13.55
CA GLY A 239 -6.38 -6.51 -14.96
C GLY A 239 -5.80 -7.88 -15.32
N ILE A 240 -4.56 -8.17 -14.90
CA ILE A 240 -3.93 -9.49 -15.06
C ILE A 240 -4.76 -10.57 -14.36
N SER A 241 -5.16 -10.32 -13.11
CA SER A 241 -5.93 -11.27 -12.32
C SER A 241 -7.31 -11.53 -12.92
N TYR A 242 -7.96 -10.49 -13.43
CA TYR A 242 -9.27 -10.56 -14.07
C TYR A 242 -9.19 -11.26 -15.42
N PHE A 243 -8.14 -11.00 -16.20
CA PHE A 243 -7.89 -11.70 -17.47
C PHE A 243 -7.73 -13.21 -17.24
N LEU A 244 -6.86 -13.61 -16.31
CA LEU A 244 -6.69 -15.03 -15.96
C LEU A 244 -7.98 -15.64 -15.43
N TYR A 245 -8.70 -14.91 -14.57
CA TYR A 245 -10.02 -15.33 -14.09
C TYR A 245 -11.02 -15.51 -15.25
N ALA A 246 -11.08 -14.57 -16.19
CA ALA A 246 -11.98 -14.61 -17.34
C ALA A 246 -11.73 -15.82 -18.25
N LEU A 247 -10.48 -16.27 -18.35
CA LEU A 247 -10.06 -17.46 -19.11
C LEU A 247 -10.33 -18.77 -18.36
N ILE A 248 -10.04 -18.82 -17.05
CA ILE A 248 -10.13 -20.04 -16.24
C ILE A 248 -11.58 -20.37 -15.88
N GLN A 249 -12.36 -19.34 -15.51
CA GLN A 249 -13.67 -19.51 -14.91
C GLN A 249 -14.74 -20.18 -15.82
N PRO A 250 -14.74 -19.97 -17.15
CA PRO A 250 -15.62 -20.68 -18.09
C PRO A 250 -15.42 -22.20 -18.11
N TYR A 251 -14.28 -22.71 -17.65
CA TYR A 251 -14.00 -24.13 -17.59
C TYR A 251 -14.63 -24.77 -16.34
N LYS A 252 -15.73 -25.51 -16.52
CA LYS A 252 -16.44 -26.17 -15.42
C LYS A 252 -16.89 -27.56 -15.86
N ASN A 253 -16.77 -28.55 -14.98
CA ASN A 253 -17.18 -29.95 -15.25
C ASN A 253 -16.54 -30.56 -16.51
N LYS A 254 -15.28 -30.19 -16.81
CA LYS A 254 -14.52 -30.59 -18.01
C LYS A 254 -15.03 -30.03 -19.34
N GLU A 255 -16.01 -29.12 -19.33
CA GLU A 255 -16.52 -28.43 -20.51
C GLU A 255 -16.21 -26.92 -20.44
N TYR A 256 -16.02 -26.31 -21.60
CA TYR A 256 -15.67 -24.89 -21.71
C TYR A 256 -16.87 -24.06 -22.18
N ASN A 257 -17.31 -23.10 -21.37
CA ASN A 257 -18.46 -22.25 -21.70
C ASN A 257 -18.05 -20.97 -22.46
N TRP A 258 -18.04 -21.06 -23.79
CA TRP A 258 -17.69 -19.93 -24.68
C TRP A 258 -18.57 -18.69 -24.51
N LYS A 259 -19.87 -18.85 -24.19
CA LYS A 259 -20.76 -17.72 -23.94
C LYS A 259 -20.28 -16.92 -22.72
N LYS A 260 -19.87 -17.63 -21.67
CA LYS A 260 -19.34 -17.02 -20.44
C LYS A 260 -18.01 -16.32 -20.65
N LEU A 261 -17.11 -16.92 -21.45
CA LEU A 261 -15.87 -16.26 -21.86
C LEU A 261 -16.18 -14.93 -22.56
N ARG A 262 -17.06 -14.95 -23.58
CA ARG A 262 -17.46 -13.75 -24.32
C ARG A 262 -18.01 -12.67 -23.38
N THR A 263 -18.86 -13.06 -22.43
CA THR A 263 -19.41 -12.16 -21.42
C THR A 263 -18.31 -11.52 -20.55
N ASN A 264 -17.36 -12.31 -20.05
CA ASN A 264 -16.24 -11.79 -19.25
C ASN A 264 -15.32 -10.87 -20.08
N ILE A 265 -15.07 -11.18 -21.35
CA ILE A 265 -14.30 -10.32 -22.27
C ILE A 265 -15.00 -8.98 -22.45
N ILE A 266 -16.32 -8.98 -22.71
CA ILE A 266 -17.10 -7.75 -22.85
C ILE A 266 -17.00 -6.90 -21.58
N PHE A 267 -17.10 -7.52 -20.40
CA PHE A 267 -16.93 -6.80 -19.14
C PHE A 267 -15.53 -6.22 -18.97
N GLY A 268 -14.48 -6.97 -19.34
CA GLY A 268 -13.11 -6.45 -19.37
C GLY A 268 -12.96 -5.24 -20.28
N ILE A 269 -13.55 -5.26 -21.48
CA ILE A 269 -13.56 -4.13 -22.41
C ILE A 269 -14.27 -2.91 -21.79
N ILE A 270 -15.41 -3.11 -21.14
CA ILE A 270 -16.14 -2.01 -20.49
C ILE A 270 -15.33 -1.43 -19.32
N ILE A 271 -14.65 -2.27 -18.53
CA ILE A 271 -13.75 -1.80 -17.46
C ILE A 271 -12.65 -0.92 -18.04
N LEU A 272 -12.00 -1.36 -19.12
CA LEU A 272 -10.96 -0.59 -19.81
C LEU A 272 -11.51 0.72 -20.40
N ALA A 273 -12.72 0.69 -20.96
CA ALA A 273 -13.37 1.89 -21.51
C ALA A 273 -13.67 2.93 -20.41
N ILE A 274 -14.16 2.50 -19.24
CA ILE A 274 -14.40 3.39 -18.09
C ILE A 274 -13.08 3.94 -17.56
N ALA A 275 -12.04 3.10 -17.42
CA ALA A 275 -10.74 3.57 -16.98
C ALA A 275 -10.14 4.58 -17.97
N GLY A 276 -10.19 4.28 -19.27
CA GLY A 276 -9.69 5.14 -20.35
C GLY A 276 -10.45 6.46 -20.51
N PHE A 277 -11.73 6.51 -20.12
CA PHE A 277 -12.53 7.74 -20.15
C PHE A 277 -11.90 8.87 -19.32
N PHE A 278 -11.24 8.54 -18.20
CA PHE A 278 -10.57 9.55 -17.37
C PHE A 278 -9.26 10.08 -17.96
N TYR A 279 -8.75 9.48 -19.02
CA TYR A 279 -7.53 9.88 -19.71
C TYR A 279 -7.84 10.44 -21.12
N LEU A 280 -9.07 10.86 -21.36
CA LEU A 280 -9.43 11.56 -22.61
C LEU A 280 -8.69 12.89 -22.65
N GLY A 281 -7.93 13.12 -23.72
CA GLY A 281 -7.08 14.31 -23.92
C GLY A 281 -5.60 13.95 -23.99
N ASP A 282 -5.11 13.14 -23.05
CA ASP A 282 -3.76 12.58 -23.10
C ASP A 282 -3.71 11.16 -22.53
N PHE A 283 -3.68 10.18 -23.43
CA PHE A 283 -3.62 8.77 -23.08
C PHE A 283 -2.19 8.27 -22.85
N SER A 284 -1.17 9.04 -23.25
CA SER A 284 0.23 8.61 -23.14
C SER A 284 0.60 8.22 -21.71
N PRO A 285 0.29 9.03 -20.66
CA PRO A 285 0.64 8.69 -19.28
C PRO A 285 0.05 7.37 -18.78
N ALA A 286 -1.12 6.95 -19.28
CA ALA A 286 -1.78 5.73 -18.85
C ALA A 286 -1.02 4.45 -19.30
N VAL A 287 -0.19 4.56 -20.34
CA VAL A 287 0.51 3.44 -20.98
C VAL A 287 2.02 3.54 -20.84
N THR A 288 2.62 4.69 -21.19
CA THR A 288 4.07 4.85 -21.27
C THR A 288 4.78 4.70 -19.92
N SER A 289 4.10 5.11 -18.85
CA SER A 289 4.59 5.00 -17.46
C SER A 289 4.87 3.57 -16.99
N ILE A 290 4.28 2.55 -17.63
CA ILE A 290 4.51 1.14 -17.28
C ILE A 290 5.61 0.51 -18.11
N ILE A 291 5.73 0.92 -19.38
CA ILE A 291 6.53 0.22 -20.38
C ILE A 291 7.98 0.14 -19.92
N SER A 292 8.57 1.27 -19.51
CA SER A 292 9.96 1.33 -19.06
C SER A 292 10.19 0.47 -17.79
N PRO A 293 9.39 0.60 -16.70
CA PRO A 293 9.50 -0.28 -15.53
C PRO A 293 9.34 -1.78 -15.84
N VAL A 294 8.43 -2.15 -16.75
CA VAL A 294 8.22 -3.56 -17.11
C VAL A 294 9.40 -4.09 -17.91
N ILE A 295 9.86 -3.37 -18.94
CA ILE A 295 11.01 -3.79 -19.75
C ILE A 295 12.26 -3.92 -18.87
N SER A 296 12.53 -2.91 -18.04
CA SER A 296 13.67 -2.96 -17.10
C SER A 296 13.58 -4.13 -16.13
N SER A 297 12.38 -4.51 -15.66
CA SER A 297 12.23 -5.68 -14.80
C SER A 297 12.58 -7.03 -15.47
N PHE A 298 12.55 -7.10 -16.81
CA PHE A 298 12.98 -8.29 -17.55
C PHE A 298 14.46 -8.26 -17.90
N THR A 299 15.05 -7.08 -18.12
CA THR A 299 16.48 -6.95 -18.44
C THR A 299 17.36 -6.93 -17.19
N SER A 300 16.87 -6.33 -16.11
CA SER A 300 17.55 -6.14 -14.84
C SER A 300 16.57 -6.28 -13.65
N PRO A 301 16.18 -7.51 -13.28
CA PRO A 301 15.31 -7.75 -12.13
C PRO A 301 15.91 -7.13 -10.85
N GLY A 302 15.09 -6.42 -10.07
CA GLY A 302 15.52 -5.80 -8.82
C GLY A 302 15.93 -4.32 -8.88
N GLU A 303 16.18 -3.74 -10.06
CA GLU A 303 16.68 -2.35 -10.18
C GLU A 303 15.64 -1.26 -9.86
N SER A 304 14.34 -1.60 -9.85
CA SER A 304 13.26 -0.67 -9.52
C SER A 304 12.28 -1.29 -8.51
N PRO A 305 12.71 -1.42 -7.23
CA PRO A 305 11.91 -2.10 -6.22
C PRO A 305 10.64 -1.31 -5.85
N GLY A 306 10.67 0.01 -6.04
CA GLY A 306 9.72 0.94 -5.47
C GLY A 306 9.99 1.15 -3.97
N THR A 307 9.68 2.35 -3.48
CA THR A 307 9.72 2.62 -2.03
C THR A 307 8.65 1.78 -1.35
N PHE A 308 9.03 0.92 -0.40
CA PHE A 308 8.30 0.28 0.71
C PHE A 308 9.31 -0.65 1.43
N ILE A 309 8.90 -1.48 2.40
CA ILE A 309 9.78 -2.52 2.96
C ILE A 309 10.14 -3.56 1.91
N ASP A 310 11.30 -4.20 2.07
CA ASP A 310 11.70 -5.31 1.21
C ASP A 310 11.04 -6.65 1.61
N LEU A 311 11.24 -7.67 0.78
CA LEU A 311 10.70 -9.01 1.02
C LEU A 311 11.25 -9.65 2.29
N THR A 312 12.50 -9.37 2.66
CA THR A 312 13.14 -9.93 3.86
C THR A 312 12.48 -9.39 5.12
N ALA A 313 12.34 -8.06 5.24
CA ALA A 313 11.59 -7.43 6.31
C ALA A 313 10.13 -7.92 6.35
N TYR A 314 9.50 -8.06 5.17
CA TYR A 314 8.14 -8.57 5.10
C TYR A 314 7.98 -10.00 5.62
N GLN A 315 8.94 -10.89 5.34
CA GLN A 315 8.92 -12.28 5.81
C GLN A 315 8.87 -12.39 7.34
N PHE A 316 9.47 -11.44 8.07
CA PHE A 316 9.46 -11.40 9.52
C PHE A 316 8.13 -10.89 10.09
N ILE A 317 7.60 -9.79 9.54
CA ILE A 317 6.38 -9.19 10.08
C ILE A 317 5.12 -10.04 9.80
N ILE A 318 5.13 -10.89 8.78
CA ILE A 318 4.01 -11.79 8.44
C ILE A 318 3.96 -13.08 9.27
N LEU A 319 5.03 -13.43 10.00
CA LEU A 319 5.17 -14.75 10.63
C LEU A 319 3.96 -15.16 11.48
N ALA A 320 3.36 -14.22 12.21
CA ALA A 320 2.24 -14.52 13.09
C ALA A 320 0.99 -15.07 12.37
N TYR A 321 0.84 -14.84 11.07
CA TYR A 321 -0.28 -15.36 10.29
C TYR A 321 0.13 -16.11 9.02
N LEU A 322 1.41 -16.10 8.62
CA LEU A 322 1.93 -16.81 7.45
C LEU A 322 1.48 -18.29 7.32
N PRO A 323 1.63 -19.17 8.34
CA PRO A 323 1.21 -20.57 8.20
C PRO A 323 -0.30 -20.70 7.94
N PHE A 324 -1.10 -19.78 8.49
CA PHE A 324 -2.55 -19.75 8.30
C PHE A 324 -2.95 -19.16 6.96
N SER A 325 -2.20 -18.17 6.45
CA SER A 325 -2.34 -17.67 5.08
C SER A 325 -2.10 -18.78 4.06
N LEU A 326 -1.02 -19.55 4.22
CA LEU A 326 -0.71 -20.68 3.34
C LEU A 326 -1.77 -21.78 3.44
N LEU A 327 -2.16 -22.16 4.66
CA LEU A 327 -3.25 -23.12 4.89
C LEU A 327 -4.55 -22.65 4.22
N GLY A 328 -4.94 -21.40 4.42
CA GLY A 328 -6.14 -20.81 3.83
C GLY A 328 -6.11 -20.82 2.31
N LEU A 329 -4.96 -20.46 1.72
CA LEU A 329 -4.77 -20.51 0.27
C LEU A 329 -4.92 -21.94 -0.25
N PHE A 330 -4.26 -22.93 0.37
CA PHE A 330 -4.38 -24.34 -0.03
C PHE A 330 -5.83 -24.86 0.10
N LEU A 331 -6.53 -24.50 1.17
CA LEU A 331 -7.96 -24.84 1.35
C LEU A 331 -8.85 -24.17 0.30
N ALA A 332 -8.54 -22.94 -0.11
CA ALA A 332 -9.25 -22.24 -1.18
C ALA A 332 -9.05 -22.97 -2.52
N LEU A 333 -7.80 -23.28 -2.88
CA LEU A 333 -7.43 -23.97 -4.13
C LEU A 333 -8.06 -25.37 -4.24
N LYS A 334 -8.07 -26.16 -3.15
CA LYS A 334 -8.63 -27.52 -3.14
C LYS A 334 -10.11 -27.58 -3.51
N SER A 335 -10.86 -26.52 -3.25
CA SER A 335 -12.31 -26.50 -3.49
C SER A 335 -12.72 -26.50 -4.97
N ARG A 336 -11.75 -26.51 -5.90
CA ARG A 336 -11.94 -26.44 -7.36
C ARG A 336 -12.74 -25.22 -7.84
N LYS A 337 -12.91 -24.22 -6.99
CA LYS A 337 -13.39 -22.88 -7.36
C LYS A 337 -12.19 -21.95 -7.20
N LEU A 338 -11.36 -21.89 -8.24
CA LEU A 338 -10.38 -20.80 -8.35
C LEU A 338 -11.17 -19.51 -8.41
N VAL A 339 -11.32 -18.88 -7.25
CA VAL A 339 -11.98 -17.59 -7.13
C VAL A 339 -11.00 -16.49 -7.51
N PHE A 340 -11.53 -15.36 -7.95
CA PHE A 340 -10.74 -14.18 -8.30
C PHE A 340 -9.64 -13.87 -7.24
N LEU A 341 -9.98 -13.91 -5.95
CA LEU A 341 -9.02 -13.65 -4.86
C LEU A 341 -7.82 -14.60 -4.84
N SER A 342 -7.99 -15.88 -5.18
CA SER A 342 -6.87 -16.82 -5.24
C SER A 342 -5.95 -16.53 -6.43
N ILE A 343 -6.52 -16.17 -7.58
CA ILE A 343 -5.75 -15.78 -8.76
C ILE A 343 -4.97 -14.50 -8.48
N TRP A 344 -5.64 -13.50 -7.89
CA TRP A 344 -5.02 -12.25 -7.48
C TRP A 344 -3.88 -12.44 -6.49
N ALA A 345 -4.07 -13.27 -5.47
CA ALA A 345 -3.01 -13.58 -4.51
C ALA A 345 -1.80 -14.26 -5.14
N ILE A 346 -2.02 -15.22 -6.05
CA ILE A 346 -0.94 -15.90 -6.77
C ILE A 346 -0.19 -14.91 -7.68
N ALA A 347 -0.92 -14.04 -8.39
CA ALA A 347 -0.30 -13.04 -9.26
C ALA A 347 0.57 -12.06 -8.45
N ASN A 348 0.11 -11.59 -7.29
CA ASN A 348 0.93 -10.76 -6.39
C ASN A 348 2.15 -11.51 -5.86
N ALA A 349 1.97 -12.76 -5.42
CA ALA A 349 3.08 -13.57 -4.92
C ALA A 349 4.16 -13.75 -6.00
N ILE A 350 3.77 -13.97 -7.26
CA ILE A 350 4.71 -14.04 -8.39
C ILE A 350 5.47 -12.71 -8.54
N ILE A 351 4.78 -11.57 -8.53
CA ILE A 351 5.43 -10.25 -8.65
C ILE A 351 6.45 -10.02 -7.54
N VAL A 352 6.08 -10.32 -6.30
CA VAL A 352 6.93 -10.07 -5.13
C VAL A 352 8.11 -11.04 -5.09
N ILE A 353 7.89 -12.35 -5.28
CA ILE A 353 8.94 -13.38 -5.16
C ILE A 353 9.95 -13.29 -6.30
N PHE A 354 9.49 -13.04 -7.52
CA PHE A 354 10.37 -12.92 -8.69
C PHE A 354 10.86 -11.48 -8.92
N GLN A 355 10.57 -10.56 -8.00
CA GLN A 355 11.04 -9.17 -8.01
C GLN A 355 10.77 -8.44 -9.34
N PHE A 356 9.55 -8.58 -9.87
CA PHE A 356 9.10 -7.82 -11.04
C PHE A 356 8.94 -6.33 -10.70
N PHE A 357 8.54 -5.50 -11.67
CA PHE A 357 8.41 -4.04 -11.50
C PHE A 357 7.69 -3.61 -10.20
N PHE A 358 8.27 -2.66 -9.46
CA PHE A 358 7.73 -2.10 -8.21
C PHE A 358 7.36 -3.15 -7.14
N PHE A 359 8.07 -4.29 -7.09
CA PHE A 359 7.69 -5.43 -6.25
C PHE A 359 7.53 -5.10 -4.75
N ASN A 360 8.29 -4.16 -4.18
CA ASN A 360 8.11 -3.79 -2.78
C ASN A 360 6.73 -3.17 -2.54
N ARG A 361 6.19 -2.40 -3.48
CA ARG A 361 4.85 -1.81 -3.34
C ARG A 361 3.74 -2.88 -3.39
N PHE A 362 3.97 -3.98 -4.10
CA PHE A 362 3.03 -5.11 -4.18
C PHE A 362 3.02 -5.99 -2.92
N ILE A 363 3.96 -5.80 -1.99
CA ILE A 363 3.90 -6.43 -0.66
C ILE A 363 2.63 -6.01 0.08
N ILE A 364 2.16 -4.76 -0.10
CA ILE A 364 0.92 -4.28 0.50
C ILE A 364 -0.29 -5.13 0.03
N HIS A 365 -0.36 -5.41 -1.28
CA HIS A 365 -1.41 -6.24 -1.89
C HIS A 365 -1.30 -7.70 -1.45
N LEU A 366 -0.07 -8.23 -1.44
CA LEU A 366 0.22 -9.58 -0.98
C LEU A 366 -0.20 -9.77 0.48
N ASP A 367 0.01 -8.76 1.32
CA ASP A 367 -0.37 -8.79 2.73
C ASP A 367 -1.89 -8.83 2.92
N ILE A 368 -2.64 -7.98 2.21
CA ILE A 368 -4.11 -8.06 2.21
C ILE A 368 -4.60 -9.44 1.78
N ALA A 369 -4.01 -10.03 0.73
CA ALA A 369 -4.32 -11.38 0.32
C ALA A 369 -4.00 -12.40 1.41
N ALA A 370 -2.83 -12.30 2.03
CA ALA A 370 -2.39 -13.17 3.12
C ALA A 370 -3.32 -13.08 4.32
N ILE A 371 -3.78 -11.89 4.71
CA ILE A 371 -4.73 -11.65 5.80
C ILE A 371 -6.08 -12.33 5.51
N ILE A 372 -6.61 -12.17 4.29
CA ILE A 372 -7.87 -12.81 3.86
C ILE A 372 -7.77 -14.33 4.01
N PHE A 373 -6.67 -14.93 3.52
CA PHE A 373 -6.47 -16.38 3.63
C PHE A 373 -6.15 -16.83 5.06
N ALA A 374 -5.46 -16.02 5.86
CA ALA A 374 -5.23 -16.32 7.28
C ALA A 374 -6.56 -16.44 8.03
N GLY A 375 -7.52 -15.56 7.75
CA GLY A 375 -8.88 -15.67 8.28
C GLY A 375 -9.52 -17.03 8.00
N LEU A 376 -9.41 -17.53 6.76
CA LEU A 376 -9.88 -18.87 6.39
C LEU A 376 -9.10 -19.99 7.10
N GLY A 377 -7.78 -19.88 7.18
CA GLY A 377 -6.90 -20.86 7.84
C GLY A 377 -7.18 -21.02 9.33
N PHE A 378 -7.25 -19.91 10.07
CA PHE A 378 -7.62 -19.91 11.49
C PHE A 378 -9.03 -20.46 11.72
N SER A 379 -9.98 -20.09 10.86
CA SER A 379 -11.36 -20.59 10.94
C SER A 379 -11.41 -22.12 10.85
N ALA A 380 -10.65 -22.71 9.92
CA ALA A 380 -10.55 -24.16 9.77
C ALA A 380 -9.96 -24.83 11.03
N LEU A 381 -8.95 -24.22 11.65
CA LEU A 381 -8.38 -24.73 12.90
C LEU A 381 -9.38 -24.66 14.07
N ILE A 382 -10.06 -23.53 14.24
CA ILE A 382 -11.04 -23.31 15.32
C ILE A 382 -12.22 -24.26 15.19
N GLU A 383 -12.72 -24.51 13.98
CA GLU A 383 -13.82 -25.46 13.81
C GLU A 383 -13.41 -26.90 14.14
N LYS A 384 -12.18 -27.29 13.82
CA LYS A 384 -11.70 -28.64 14.10
C LYS A 384 -11.31 -28.84 15.57
N ARG A 385 -10.65 -27.85 16.18
CA ARG A 385 -10.11 -27.90 17.56
C ARG A 385 -10.31 -26.55 18.24
N LYS A 386 -11.56 -26.22 18.58
CA LYS A 386 -11.96 -24.90 19.12
C LYS A 386 -11.02 -24.31 20.18
N LYS A 387 -10.76 -25.05 21.27
CA LYS A 387 -9.90 -24.55 22.36
C LYS A 387 -8.48 -24.23 21.87
N LEU A 388 -7.84 -25.17 21.16
CA LEU A 388 -6.49 -25.00 20.65
C LEU A 388 -6.42 -23.84 19.64
N GLY A 389 -7.36 -23.79 18.69
CA GLY A 389 -7.39 -22.73 17.67
C GLY A 389 -7.54 -21.33 18.27
N LEU A 390 -8.38 -21.19 19.31
CA LEU A 390 -8.53 -19.92 20.01
C LEU A 390 -7.27 -19.52 20.80
N ILE A 391 -6.61 -20.47 21.47
CA ILE A 391 -5.36 -20.21 22.20
C ILE A 391 -4.25 -19.79 21.23
N VAL A 392 -4.05 -20.55 20.16
CA VAL A 392 -3.06 -20.25 19.11
C VAL A 392 -3.32 -18.89 18.49
N MET A 393 -4.58 -18.59 18.12
CA MET A 393 -4.96 -17.28 17.61
C MET A 393 -4.66 -16.17 18.63
N ALA A 394 -5.02 -16.34 19.90
CA ALA A 394 -4.77 -15.33 20.92
C ALA A 394 -3.28 -15.01 21.09
N ILE A 395 -2.42 -16.03 21.19
CA ILE A 395 -0.96 -15.87 21.29
C ILE A 395 -0.41 -15.06 20.11
N LEU A 396 -0.83 -15.42 18.90
CA LEU A 396 -0.36 -14.77 17.68
C LEU A 396 -0.92 -13.34 17.53
N MET A 397 -2.16 -13.09 17.97
CA MET A 397 -2.73 -11.74 17.99
C MET A 397 -2.02 -10.84 19.01
N VAL A 398 -1.63 -11.38 20.17
CA VAL A 398 -0.80 -10.64 21.14
C VAL A 398 0.55 -10.29 20.52
N SER A 399 1.18 -11.24 19.81
CA SER A 399 2.45 -11.01 19.12
C SER A 399 2.34 -9.86 18.10
N LEU A 400 1.28 -9.87 17.28
CA LEU A 400 1.00 -8.78 16.33
C LEU A 400 0.71 -7.44 17.02
N ALA A 401 -0.06 -7.47 18.12
CA ALA A 401 -0.42 -6.27 18.86
C ALA A 401 0.80 -5.59 19.49
N VAL A 402 1.75 -6.37 20.04
CA VAL A 402 3.01 -5.83 20.57
C VAL A 402 3.78 -5.10 19.47
N ILE A 403 3.98 -5.74 18.31
CA ILE A 403 4.73 -5.15 17.20
C ILE A 403 4.03 -3.90 16.66
N SER A 404 2.73 -3.98 16.38
CA SER A 404 1.98 -2.85 15.82
C SER A 404 1.84 -1.68 16.80
N PHE A 405 1.72 -1.95 18.10
CA PHE A 405 1.66 -0.90 19.11
C PHE A 405 3.01 -0.22 19.27
N GLN A 406 4.11 -0.98 19.26
CA GLN A 406 5.46 -0.42 19.28
C GLN A 406 5.70 0.48 18.05
N GLN A 407 5.40 -0.02 16.84
CA GLN A 407 5.50 0.79 15.62
C GLN A 407 4.64 2.05 15.66
N SER A 408 3.48 1.98 16.31
CA SER A 408 2.57 3.11 16.49
C SER A 408 3.16 4.19 17.40
N LEU A 409 3.84 3.80 18.47
CA LEU A 409 4.54 4.72 19.36
C LEU A 409 5.79 5.34 18.71
N ASP A 410 6.50 4.57 17.89
CA ASP A 410 7.77 4.98 17.26
C ASP A 410 7.56 5.72 15.92
N ALA A 411 6.31 5.87 15.45
CA ALA A 411 6.04 6.48 14.16
C ALA A 411 6.14 8.01 14.23
N GLU A 412 7.09 8.56 13.46
CA GLU A 412 7.34 10.00 13.35
C GLU A 412 7.23 10.48 11.89
N PRO A 413 6.94 11.77 11.66
CA PRO A 413 7.01 12.37 10.34
C PRO A 413 8.40 12.32 9.74
N VAL A 414 8.46 12.13 8.42
CA VAL A 414 9.72 12.17 7.65
C VAL A 414 10.37 13.57 7.65
N ILE A 415 9.62 14.62 7.97
CA ILE A 415 10.12 16.01 8.07
C ILE A 415 10.02 16.50 9.53
N SER A 416 11.06 17.18 10.01
CA SER A 416 11.01 17.79 11.34
C SER A 416 10.03 18.98 11.38
N PRO A 417 9.37 19.24 12.52
CA PRO A 417 8.50 20.41 12.66
C PRO A 417 9.19 21.72 12.30
N GLN A 418 10.43 21.91 12.75
CA GLN A 418 11.21 23.12 12.48
C GLN A 418 11.54 23.28 10.99
N SER A 419 11.84 22.17 10.29
CA SER A 419 12.05 22.22 8.84
C SER A 419 10.76 22.64 8.12
N LEU A 420 9.61 22.09 8.53
CA LEU A 420 8.33 22.41 7.90
C LEU A 420 7.88 23.84 8.19
N ASP A 421 8.09 24.33 9.41
CA ASP A 421 7.75 25.69 9.81
C ASP A 421 8.56 26.72 9.00
N LEU A 422 9.86 26.48 8.77
CA LEU A 422 10.66 27.34 7.90
C LEU A 422 10.17 27.28 6.44
N ILE A 423 9.77 26.11 5.92
CA ILE A 423 9.20 26.00 4.56
C ILE A 423 7.91 26.82 4.44
N LYS A 424 7.03 26.76 5.45
CA LYS A 424 5.77 27.52 5.48
C LYS A 424 5.97 29.03 5.54
N GLN A 425 7.13 29.51 6.01
CA GLN A 425 7.47 30.94 6.03
C GLN A 425 8.01 31.45 4.68
N ILE A 426 8.42 30.56 3.76
CA ILE A 426 8.97 30.94 2.45
C ILE A 426 8.07 31.92 1.67
N PRO A 427 6.73 31.76 1.61
CA PRO A 427 5.87 32.71 0.93
C PRO A 427 6.00 34.16 1.43
N GLU A 428 6.29 34.35 2.71
CA GLU A 428 6.43 35.66 3.35
C GLU A 428 7.87 36.20 3.23
N LEU A 429 8.86 35.30 3.19
CA LEU A 429 10.28 35.64 3.17
C LEU A 429 10.82 35.95 1.76
N THR A 430 10.20 35.40 0.71
CA THR A 430 10.75 35.42 -0.66
C THR A 430 9.82 36.10 -1.67
N GLU A 431 10.37 36.56 -2.79
CA GLU A 431 9.59 37.17 -3.87
C GLU A 431 8.59 36.16 -4.50
N GLU A 432 7.39 36.60 -4.89
CA GLU A 432 6.29 35.74 -5.38
C GLU A 432 6.69 34.83 -6.57
N LYS A 433 7.56 35.33 -7.46
CA LYS A 433 8.05 34.60 -8.64
C LYS A 433 9.36 33.85 -8.42
N ALA A 434 9.85 33.79 -7.18
CA ALA A 434 11.10 33.12 -6.86
C ALA A 434 11.04 31.61 -7.12
N TYR A 435 12.20 31.04 -7.38
CA TYR A 435 12.40 29.60 -7.37
C TYR A 435 12.93 29.14 -6.00
N VAL A 436 12.47 27.99 -5.55
CA VAL A 436 13.00 27.32 -4.36
C VAL A 436 13.53 25.95 -4.77
N MET A 437 14.84 25.81 -4.64
CA MET A 437 15.56 24.60 -4.90
C MET A 437 15.65 23.74 -3.63
N SER A 438 15.42 22.45 -3.76
CA SER A 438 15.62 21.47 -2.68
C SER A 438 16.98 20.79 -2.82
N ILE A 439 17.79 20.78 -1.75
CA ILE A 439 19.07 20.05 -1.79
C ILE A 439 18.91 18.53 -1.78
N THR A 440 17.73 18.01 -1.40
CA THR A 440 17.44 16.57 -1.40
C THR A 440 16.06 16.27 -1.93
N LYS A 441 15.89 15.05 -2.47
CA LYS A 441 14.56 14.52 -2.80
C LYS A 441 13.61 14.55 -1.60
N GLN A 442 14.09 14.32 -0.37
CA GLN A 442 13.27 14.22 0.85
C GLN A 442 12.43 15.48 1.15
N TYR A 443 12.98 16.68 0.98
CA TYR A 443 12.24 17.93 1.23
C TYR A 443 11.39 18.36 0.04
N SER A 444 11.63 17.82 -1.15
CA SER A 444 11.02 18.32 -2.39
C SER A 444 9.49 18.34 -2.38
N PRO A 445 8.77 17.29 -1.94
CA PRO A 445 7.31 17.35 -1.87
C PRO A 445 6.78 18.37 -0.87
N TRP A 446 7.51 18.60 0.23
CA TRP A 446 7.11 19.55 1.27
C TRP A 446 7.29 20.98 0.78
N ILE A 447 8.42 21.27 0.13
CA ILE A 447 8.65 22.57 -0.51
C ILE A 447 7.57 22.84 -1.55
N LEU A 448 7.32 21.88 -2.46
CA LEU A 448 6.28 21.98 -3.47
C LEU A 448 4.90 22.32 -2.86
N ALA A 449 4.55 21.66 -1.76
CA ALA A 449 3.23 21.79 -1.14
C ALA A 449 3.03 23.07 -0.32
N TYR A 450 4.08 23.59 0.32
CA TYR A 450 3.94 24.64 1.34
C TYR A 450 4.67 25.94 0.99
N SER A 451 5.60 25.95 0.03
CA SER A 451 6.39 27.16 -0.25
C SER A 451 5.68 28.16 -1.15
N GLU A 452 4.60 27.76 -1.86
CA GLU A 452 3.91 28.57 -2.89
C GLU A 452 4.89 29.18 -3.92
N ARG A 453 5.98 28.45 -4.22
CA ARG A 453 7.02 28.86 -5.18
C ARG A 453 7.28 27.76 -6.18
N LYS A 454 7.86 28.15 -7.31
CA LYS A 454 8.33 27.18 -8.31
C LYS A 454 9.44 26.33 -7.70
N THR A 455 9.23 25.02 -7.65
CA THR A 455 10.12 24.10 -6.93
C THR A 455 11.07 23.39 -7.89
N ILE A 456 12.38 23.53 -7.65
CA ILE A 456 13.44 22.80 -8.36
C ILE A 456 13.88 21.64 -7.47
N ALA A 457 13.83 20.42 -7.99
CA ALA A 457 14.06 19.23 -7.18
C ALA A 457 14.75 18.12 -7.98
N PRO A 458 15.77 17.44 -7.41
CA PRO A 458 16.55 16.46 -8.16
C PRO A 458 15.71 15.32 -8.74
N GLY A 459 15.64 15.25 -10.07
CA GLY A 459 14.86 14.28 -10.84
C GLY A 459 13.35 14.36 -10.59
N LEU A 460 12.82 15.52 -10.19
CA LEU A 460 11.42 15.71 -9.82
C LEU A 460 10.86 17.05 -10.33
N PHE A 461 9.57 17.03 -10.70
CA PHE A 461 8.75 18.20 -11.08
C PHE A 461 9.18 18.91 -12.37
N ASP A 462 8.45 19.97 -12.73
CA ASP A 462 8.57 20.63 -14.03
C ASP A 462 9.75 21.56 -14.17
N TYR A 463 10.25 22.07 -13.04
CA TYR A 463 11.27 23.11 -13.02
C TYR A 463 12.67 22.55 -12.73
N ASP A 464 12.84 21.22 -12.70
CA ASP A 464 14.17 20.62 -12.73
C ASP A 464 14.64 20.53 -14.19
N LEU A 465 15.63 21.37 -14.52
CA LEU A 465 16.24 21.40 -15.85
C LEU A 465 17.52 20.56 -15.91
N TRP A 466 18.00 20.10 -14.75
CA TRP A 466 19.28 19.42 -14.63
C TRP A 466 19.13 17.90 -14.68
N GLU A 467 20.11 17.26 -15.31
CA GLU A 467 20.30 15.81 -15.25
C GLU A 467 21.00 15.39 -13.95
N TYR A 468 21.00 14.08 -13.66
CA TYR A 468 21.57 13.56 -12.40
C TYR A 468 23.07 13.90 -12.26
N GLU A 469 23.84 13.85 -13.34
CA GLU A 469 25.25 14.20 -13.35
C GLU A 469 25.48 15.66 -12.95
N GLU A 470 24.61 16.58 -13.37
CA GLU A 470 24.70 18.00 -13.04
C GLU A 470 24.33 18.26 -11.57
N TRP A 471 23.39 17.48 -11.03
CA TRP A 471 23.11 17.47 -9.59
C TRP A 471 24.30 16.98 -8.77
N GLU A 472 24.98 15.91 -9.19
CA GLU A 472 26.21 15.42 -8.56
C GLU A 472 27.32 16.48 -8.59
N GLU A 473 27.48 17.18 -9.73
CA GLU A 473 28.41 18.31 -9.83
C GLU A 473 28.03 19.47 -8.90
N PHE A 474 26.75 19.82 -8.80
CA PHE A 474 26.27 20.87 -7.91
C PHE A 474 26.54 20.54 -6.44
N TRP A 475 26.29 19.29 -6.02
CA TRP A 475 26.54 18.87 -4.64
C TRP A 475 28.02 18.78 -4.28
N SER A 476 28.86 18.40 -5.24
CA SER A 476 30.29 18.14 -5.01
C SER A 476 31.19 19.36 -5.25
N SER A 477 30.73 20.36 -6.00
CA SER A 477 31.56 21.49 -6.41
C SER A 477 31.46 22.68 -5.46
N PRO A 478 32.55 23.07 -4.76
CA PRO A 478 32.64 24.36 -4.08
C PRO A 478 32.98 25.50 -5.05
N SER A 479 33.17 25.21 -6.36
CA SER A 479 33.61 26.20 -7.34
C SER A 479 32.50 27.19 -7.66
N LYS A 480 32.75 28.46 -7.30
CA LYS A 480 31.89 29.60 -7.64
C LYS A 480 31.56 29.63 -9.14
N GLU A 481 32.56 29.37 -9.98
CA GLU A 481 32.43 29.44 -11.45
C GLU A 481 31.45 28.39 -11.96
N ARG A 482 31.59 27.14 -11.51
CA ARG A 482 30.71 26.04 -11.96
C ARG A 482 29.30 26.20 -11.43
N THR A 483 29.13 26.58 -10.17
CA THR A 483 27.79 26.88 -9.63
C THR A 483 27.15 28.05 -10.38
N THR A 484 27.91 29.10 -10.70
CA THR A 484 27.38 30.21 -11.50
C THR A 484 26.94 29.76 -12.89
N GLU A 485 27.67 28.83 -13.50
CA GLU A 485 27.31 28.28 -14.81
C GLU A 485 26.02 27.49 -14.77
N LEU A 486 25.90 26.52 -13.84
CA LEU A 486 24.71 25.70 -13.67
C LEU A 486 23.46 26.54 -13.37
N MET A 487 23.59 27.58 -12.55
CA MET A 487 22.47 28.41 -12.12
C MET A 487 21.97 29.40 -13.19
N LYS A 488 22.65 29.53 -14.35
CA LYS A 488 22.20 30.39 -15.46
C LYS A 488 20.91 29.92 -16.12
N GLU A 489 20.58 28.64 -15.99
CA GLU A 489 19.39 28.06 -16.62
C GLU A 489 18.08 28.51 -15.97
N TYR A 490 18.17 29.02 -14.74
CA TYR A 490 17.02 29.42 -13.96
C TYR A 490 16.86 30.93 -13.89
N GLU A 491 15.61 31.39 -13.92
CA GLU A 491 15.28 32.80 -13.68
C GLU A 491 15.50 33.14 -12.19
N LYS A 492 16.10 34.31 -11.94
CA LYS A 492 16.31 34.84 -10.58
C LYS A 492 15.05 35.53 -10.05
N PRO A 493 14.81 35.57 -8.73
CA PRO A 493 15.67 35.10 -7.64
C PRO A 493 15.51 33.61 -7.31
N ILE A 494 16.58 32.99 -6.81
CA ILE A 494 16.63 31.56 -6.47
C ILE A 494 17.07 31.40 -5.03
N TYR A 495 16.32 30.56 -4.30
CA TYR A 495 16.62 30.17 -2.94
C TYR A 495 16.89 28.66 -2.89
N LEU A 496 17.75 28.24 -1.96
CA LEU A 496 18.06 26.83 -1.73
C LEU A 496 17.66 26.46 -0.30
N PHE A 497 16.71 25.54 -0.16
CA PHE A 497 16.39 24.95 1.13
C PHE A 497 17.37 23.81 1.43
N ALA A 498 18.28 24.06 2.36
CA ALA A 498 19.31 23.10 2.75
C ALA A 498 18.87 22.19 3.92
N GLY A 499 17.78 22.53 4.60
CA GLY A 499 17.40 21.90 5.87
C GLY A 499 18.56 21.96 6.86
N THR A 500 18.82 20.86 7.57
CA THR A 500 19.95 20.74 8.51
C THR A 500 21.27 20.32 7.84
N ARG A 501 21.28 20.09 6.52
CA ARG A 501 22.50 19.65 5.84
C ARG A 501 23.52 20.78 5.79
N ASN A 502 24.79 20.40 5.95
CA ASN A 502 25.87 21.36 5.79
C ASN A 502 26.20 21.56 4.31
N TYR A 503 25.72 22.66 3.73
CA TYR A 503 26.03 23.05 2.36
C TYR A 503 26.87 24.32 2.37
N ASN A 504 28.10 24.23 1.88
CA ASN A 504 29.06 25.33 1.87
C ASN A 504 29.45 25.64 0.43
N ASN A 505 28.77 26.63 -0.14
CA ASN A 505 29.05 27.12 -1.49
C ASN A 505 29.05 28.64 -1.46
N SER A 506 30.13 29.26 -1.95
CA SER A 506 30.31 30.72 -1.90
C SER A 506 29.27 31.53 -2.69
N CYS A 507 28.51 30.89 -3.57
CA CYS A 507 27.39 31.52 -4.27
C CYS A 507 26.08 31.57 -3.47
N PHE A 508 26.03 30.94 -2.29
CA PHE A 508 24.84 30.91 -1.46
C PHE A 508 25.12 31.53 -0.08
N SER A 509 24.33 32.54 0.28
CA SER A 509 24.37 33.19 1.58
C SER A 509 23.21 32.70 2.45
N VAL A 510 23.38 32.64 3.78
CA VAL A 510 22.25 32.31 4.67
C VAL A 510 21.26 33.47 4.63
N PHE A 511 20.04 33.18 4.20
CA PHE A 511 18.97 34.15 4.10
C PHE A 511 18.02 34.08 5.29
N ALA A 512 17.64 32.86 5.69
CA ALA A 512 16.91 32.60 6.93
C ALA A 512 17.43 31.30 7.57
N GLU A 513 17.43 31.28 8.91
CA GLU A 513 17.83 30.11 9.68
C GLU A 513 16.95 29.94 10.92
N GLU A 514 16.45 28.73 11.13
CA GLU A 514 15.64 28.37 12.28
C GLU A 514 16.05 26.99 12.81
N ASN A 515 16.57 26.95 14.03
CA ASN A 515 17.01 25.71 14.69
C ASN A 515 17.96 24.85 13.84
N GLY A 516 18.87 25.49 13.11
CA GLY A 516 19.83 24.85 12.21
C GLY A 516 19.27 24.46 10.83
N ASN A 517 17.97 24.66 10.58
CA ASN A 517 17.41 24.59 9.22
C ASN A 517 17.71 25.88 8.49
N ARG A 518 18.23 25.78 7.26
CA ARG A 518 18.67 26.96 6.51
C ARG A 518 17.97 27.09 5.17
N LEU A 519 17.53 28.31 4.89
CA LEU A 519 17.15 28.79 3.58
C LEU A 519 18.26 29.73 3.11
N LEU A 520 18.89 29.38 1.99
CA LEU A 520 20.01 30.12 1.43
C LEU A 520 19.55 30.93 0.21
N ARG A 521 20.09 32.12 0.00
CA ARG A 521 19.86 32.93 -1.21
C ARG A 521 21.05 32.81 -2.16
N TYR A 522 20.76 32.66 -3.45
CA TYR A 522 21.78 32.69 -4.49
C TYR A 522 22.23 34.14 -4.78
N GLU A 523 23.53 34.42 -4.67
CA GLU A 523 24.15 35.77 -4.76
C GLU A 523 25.07 35.96 -5.97
N CYS A 524 25.42 34.87 -6.64
CA CYS A 524 26.00 34.90 -7.99
C CYS A 524 24.84 35.06 -9.01
#